data_AF-A0A7R9U2S7-F1
#
_entry.id   AF-A0A7R9U2S7-F1
#
_cell.length_a   1.000
_cell.length_b   1.000
_cell.length_c   1.000
_cell.angle_alpha   90.00
_cell.angle_beta   90.00
_cell.angle_gamma   90.00
#
_symmetry.space_group_name_H-M   'P 1'
#
loop_
_entity.id
_entity.type
_entity.pdbx_description
1 polymer ?
#
loop_
_entity_poly.entity_id
_entity_poly.type
_entity_poly.pdbx_seq_one_letter_code
_entity_poly.pdbx_strand_id
1 'polypeptide(L)'
;YTSEGTHELEASVMDGRNLGCGAVTMVTNVKNPVLAAKEVLLNSPHIMLGGAAAEAVAEKAGLPPVANAFFDTPGRLASLQRHLAAVAKGAPAWNAGEAMESGEARMPTEATSEGEGGTGTVGAVVWVEGAGVAAATSTGGRTGKPPR
;
A
#
# COMPACT_ATOMS: atom_id res chain seq x y z
N TYR A 1 -1.47 -2.99 -8.99
CA TYR A 1 -0.81 -3.43 -10.23
C TYR A 1 0.65 -3.03 -10.25
N THR A 2 1.51 -4.04 -10.10
CA THR A 2 2.91 -4.05 -10.52
C THR A 2 3.01 -3.97 -12.05
N SER A 3 4.23 -3.87 -12.59
CA SER A 3 4.46 -3.98 -14.04
C SER A 3 4.05 -5.33 -14.63
N GLU A 4 3.87 -6.36 -13.81
CA GLU A 4 3.41 -7.69 -14.22
C GLU A 4 1.90 -7.90 -14.05
N GLY A 5 1.16 -6.85 -13.66
CA GLY A 5 -0.29 -6.95 -13.50
C GLY A 5 -0.73 -7.67 -12.23
N THR A 6 0.13 -7.78 -11.21
CA THR A 6 -0.19 -8.33 -9.88
C THR A 6 -0.34 -7.24 -8.82
N HIS A 7 -0.78 -7.59 -7.62
CA HIS A 7 -0.89 -6.65 -6.49
C HIS A 7 0.04 -7.03 -5.35
N GLU A 8 0.77 -6.04 -4.86
CA GLU A 8 1.61 -6.16 -3.68
C GLU A 8 1.30 -4.97 -2.80
N LEU A 9 1.03 -5.24 -1.54
CA LEU A 9 0.52 -4.24 -0.62
C LEU A 9 1.48 -4.05 0.55
N GLU A 10 1.46 -2.85 1.10
CA GLU A 10 2.24 -2.47 2.27
C GLU A 10 1.34 -1.77 3.30
N ALA A 11 1.66 -1.91 4.58
CA ALA A 11 1.05 -1.13 5.65
C ALA A 11 1.95 -1.02 6.87
N SER A 12 1.71 0.03 7.65
CA SER A 12 2.34 0.24 8.95
C SER A 12 1.36 0.84 9.96
N VAL A 13 1.65 0.61 11.25
CA VAL A 13 0.95 1.18 12.39
C VAL A 13 1.95 1.50 13.51
N MET A 14 1.72 2.60 14.22
CA MET A 14 2.53 3.05 15.35
C MET A 14 1.65 3.48 16.53
N ASP A 15 2.03 3.05 17.74
CA ASP A 15 1.48 3.49 19.02
C ASP A 15 2.44 4.49 19.68
N GLY A 16 2.03 5.75 19.75
CA GLY A 16 2.84 6.83 20.31
C GLY A 16 3.01 6.76 21.83
N ARG A 17 2.26 5.91 22.55
CA ARG A 17 2.40 5.76 24.02
C ARG A 17 3.68 5.05 24.42
N ASN A 18 4.10 4.08 23.62
CA ASN A 18 5.23 3.19 23.91
C ASN A 18 6.23 3.10 22.75
N LEU A 19 6.03 3.88 21.69
CA LEU A 19 6.81 3.86 20.45
C LEU A 19 6.79 2.50 19.72
N GLY A 20 5.82 1.65 20.05
CA GLY A 20 5.63 0.36 19.41
C GLY A 20 5.21 0.54 17.95
N CYS A 21 5.82 -0.24 17.07
CA CYS A 21 5.56 -0.20 15.63
C CYS A 21 5.31 -1.60 15.08
N GLY A 22 4.49 -1.69 14.04
CA GLY A 22 4.31 -2.89 13.25
C GLY A 22 4.14 -2.55 11.77
N ALA A 23 4.75 -3.33 10.89
CA ALA A 23 4.71 -3.10 9.45
C ALA A 23 4.78 -4.40 8.65
N VAL A 24 4.10 -4.40 7.51
CA VAL A 24 4.16 -5.47 6.50
C VAL A 24 4.44 -4.88 5.12
N THR A 25 5.21 -5.59 4.31
CA THR A 25 5.50 -5.21 2.92
C THR A 25 5.41 -6.41 1.98
N MET A 26 5.21 -6.15 0.68
CA MET A 26 5.19 -7.18 -0.37
C MET A 26 4.17 -8.31 -0.13
N VAL A 27 3.07 -8.02 0.58
CA VAL A 27 2.00 -9.01 0.81
C VAL A 27 1.04 -9.03 -0.36
N THR A 28 0.62 -10.23 -0.76
CA THR A 28 -0.12 -10.45 -2.01
C THR A 28 -1.51 -11.05 -1.80
N ASN A 29 -1.74 -11.65 -0.62
CA ASN A 29 -2.96 -12.37 -0.29
C ASN A 29 -3.63 -11.87 1.00
N VAL A 30 -3.14 -10.78 1.60
CA VAL A 30 -3.71 -10.22 2.84
C VAL A 30 -4.72 -9.14 2.50
N LYS A 31 -6.02 -9.44 2.70
CA LYS A 31 -7.12 -8.50 2.39
C LYS A 31 -6.95 -7.12 3.03
N ASN A 32 -6.50 -7.09 4.28
CA ASN A 32 -6.34 -5.86 5.05
C ASN A 32 -4.92 -5.79 5.62
N PRO A 33 -3.93 -5.28 4.86
CA PRO A 33 -2.53 -5.23 5.28
C PRO A 33 -2.30 -4.51 6.61
N VAL A 34 -3.11 -3.47 6.93
CA VAL A 34 -3.02 -2.76 8.21
C VAL A 34 -3.36 -3.64 9.42
N LEU A 35 -4.23 -4.64 9.26
CA LEU A 35 -4.50 -5.60 10.33
C LEU A 35 -3.29 -6.51 10.53
N ALA A 36 -2.64 -6.97 9.46
CA ALA A 36 -1.39 -7.74 9.59
C ALA A 36 -0.26 -6.91 10.22
N ALA A 37 -0.13 -5.62 9.87
CA ALA A 37 0.80 -4.70 10.53
C ALA A 37 0.52 -4.55 12.04
N LYS A 38 -0.77 -4.50 12.43
CA LYS A 38 -1.18 -4.51 13.84
C LYS A 38 -0.80 -5.81 14.55
N GLU A 39 -0.90 -6.95 13.88
CA GLU A 39 -0.46 -8.23 14.44
C GLU A 39 1.06 -8.29 14.64
N VAL A 40 1.83 -7.68 13.74
CA VAL A 40 3.29 -7.50 13.95
C VAL A 40 3.54 -6.67 15.21
N LEU A 41 2.84 -5.54 15.38
CA LEU A 41 2.96 -4.67 16.56
C LEU A 41 2.65 -5.42 17.87
N LEU A 42 1.58 -6.21 17.89
CA LEU A 42 1.06 -6.81 19.14
C LEU A 42 1.70 -8.15 19.49
N ASN A 43 2.07 -8.94 18.47
CA ASN A 43 2.34 -10.38 18.63
C ASN A 43 3.66 -10.82 17.99
N SER A 44 4.55 -9.88 17.63
CA SER A 44 5.88 -10.19 17.09
C SER A 44 7.00 -9.52 17.88
N PRO A 45 8.19 -10.14 17.99
CA PRO A 45 9.40 -9.45 18.46
C PRO A 45 10.01 -8.52 17.38
N HIS A 46 9.44 -8.47 16.17
CA HIS A 46 9.94 -7.68 15.05
C HIS A 46 9.06 -6.48 14.76
N ILE A 47 9.64 -5.44 14.15
CA ILE A 47 8.90 -4.24 13.73
C ILE A 47 8.32 -4.39 12.32
N MET A 48 9.04 -5.06 11.41
CA MET A 48 8.67 -5.11 9.99
C MET A 48 8.91 -6.52 9.43
N LEU A 49 7.94 -7.04 8.70
CA LEU A 49 8.02 -8.32 7.98
C LEU A 49 7.66 -8.13 6.50
N GLY A 50 8.21 -8.99 5.64
CA GLY A 50 8.00 -8.92 4.19
C GLY A 50 7.52 -10.24 3.59
N GLY A 51 6.71 -10.16 2.54
CA GLY A 51 6.28 -11.30 1.73
C GLY A 51 5.68 -12.43 2.56
N ALA A 52 6.10 -13.67 2.28
CA ALA A 52 5.58 -14.87 2.93
C ALA A 52 5.66 -14.84 4.47
N ALA A 53 6.66 -14.16 5.06
CA ALA A 53 6.77 -14.03 6.51
C ALA A 53 5.64 -13.16 7.10
N ALA A 54 5.27 -12.09 6.42
CA ALA A 54 4.14 -11.25 6.82
C ALA A 54 2.79 -11.94 6.59
N GLU A 55 2.66 -12.68 5.47
CA GLU A 55 1.46 -13.47 5.16
C GLU A 55 1.24 -14.57 6.21
N ALA A 56 2.30 -15.23 6.66
CA ALA A 56 2.23 -16.24 7.73
C ALA A 56 1.81 -15.65 9.10
N VAL A 57 2.18 -14.40 9.40
CA VAL A 57 1.68 -13.70 10.61
C VAL A 57 0.19 -13.43 10.49
N ALA A 58 -0.27 -12.96 9.32
CA ALA A 58 -1.68 -12.72 9.08
C ALA A 58 -2.51 -14.02 9.23
N GLU A 59 -2.03 -15.12 8.66
CA GLU A 59 -2.69 -16.43 8.75
C GLU A 59 -2.77 -16.93 10.20
N LYS A 60 -1.66 -16.86 10.95
CA LYS A 60 -1.63 -17.25 12.38
C LYS A 60 -2.57 -16.41 13.24
N ALA A 61 -2.78 -15.15 12.88
CA ALA A 61 -3.73 -14.26 13.55
C ALA A 61 -5.19 -14.47 13.11
N GLY A 62 -5.46 -15.45 12.24
CA GLY A 62 -6.81 -15.75 11.76
C GLY A 62 -7.34 -14.76 10.71
N LEU A 63 -6.47 -13.98 10.06
CA LEU A 63 -6.86 -13.12 8.95
C LEU A 63 -6.98 -13.99 7.68
N PRO A 64 -8.18 -14.14 7.10
CA PRO A 64 -8.38 -15.03 5.97
C PRO A 64 -7.65 -14.52 4.72
N PRO A 65 -6.91 -15.38 4.00
CA PRO A 65 -6.25 -14.98 2.77
C PRO A 65 -7.28 -14.74 1.66
N VAL A 66 -6.91 -13.89 0.71
CA VAL A 66 -7.66 -13.66 -0.53
C VAL A 66 -6.77 -13.95 -1.74
N ALA A 67 -7.38 -14.35 -2.85
CA ALA A 67 -6.67 -14.42 -4.13
C ALA A 67 -6.17 -13.04 -4.54
N ASN A 68 -5.03 -12.95 -5.24
CA ASN A 68 -4.48 -11.65 -5.65
C ASN A 68 -5.46 -10.84 -6.53
N ALA A 69 -6.24 -11.54 -7.36
CA ALA A 69 -7.30 -10.96 -8.20
C ALA A 69 -8.43 -10.29 -7.40
N PHE A 70 -8.51 -10.50 -6.07
CA PHE A 70 -9.45 -9.78 -5.21
C PHE A 70 -9.27 -8.26 -5.29
N PHE A 71 -8.03 -7.79 -5.54
CA PHE A 71 -7.71 -6.36 -5.62
C PHE A 71 -7.88 -5.77 -7.02
N ASP A 72 -8.35 -6.56 -7.99
CA ASP A 72 -8.58 -6.08 -9.35
C ASP A 72 -9.69 -5.05 -9.39
N THR A 73 -9.43 -3.94 -10.09
CA THR A 73 -10.46 -2.98 -10.47
C THR A 73 -10.27 -2.55 -11.93
N PRO A 74 -11.36 -2.35 -12.70
CA PRO A 74 -11.25 -1.90 -14.08
C PRO A 74 -10.46 -0.59 -14.23
N GLY A 75 -10.69 0.38 -13.34
CA GLY A 75 -10.00 1.68 -13.38
C GLY A 75 -8.49 1.57 -13.14
N ARG A 76 -8.05 0.74 -12.19
CA ARG A 76 -6.61 0.53 -11.96
C ARG A 76 -5.96 -0.27 -13.09
N LEU A 77 -6.69 -1.17 -13.74
CA LEU A 77 -6.19 -1.92 -14.90
C LEU A 77 -5.98 -0.99 -16.10
N ALA A 78 -6.93 -0.09 -16.36
CA ALA A 78 -6.77 0.94 -17.38
C ALA A 78 -5.56 1.85 -17.10
N SER A 79 -5.33 2.23 -15.83
CA SER A 79 -4.12 2.97 -15.43
C SER A 79 -2.84 2.21 -15.72
N LEU A 80 -2.78 0.90 -15.44
CA LEU A 80 -1.63 0.08 -15.79
C LEU A 80 -1.39 0.07 -17.31
N GLN A 81 -2.44 -0.10 -18.11
CA GLN A 81 -2.32 -0.11 -19.58
C GLN A 81 -1.77 1.22 -20.11
N ARG A 82 -2.24 2.36 -19.61
CA ARG A 82 -1.70 3.68 -19.96
C ARG A 82 -0.23 3.83 -19.56
N HIS A 83 0.12 3.38 -18.35
CA HIS A 83 1.49 3.38 -17.86
C HIS A 83 2.42 2.58 -18.78
N LEU A 84 2.08 1.32 -19.08
CA LEU A 84 2.88 0.44 -19.95
C LEU A 84 3.00 1.01 -21.38
N ALA A 85 1.93 1.59 -21.92
CA ALA A 85 1.96 2.23 -23.23
C ALA A 85 2.88 3.47 -23.27
N ALA A 86 2.94 4.24 -22.18
CA ALA A 86 3.86 5.37 -22.06
C ALA A 86 5.32 4.91 -21.92
N VAL A 87 5.58 3.88 -21.11
CA VAL A 87 6.92 3.28 -20.99
C VAL A 87 7.42 2.75 -22.33
N ALA A 88 6.55 2.07 -23.09
CA ALA A 88 6.90 1.57 -24.44
C ALA A 88 7.26 2.70 -25.42
N LYS A 89 6.79 3.92 -25.19
CA LYS A 89 7.13 5.14 -25.97
C LYS A 89 8.37 5.88 -25.44
N GLY A 90 9.06 5.31 -24.45
CA GLY A 90 10.28 5.87 -23.85
C GLY A 90 10.07 6.74 -22.61
N ALA A 91 8.86 6.76 -22.02
CA ALA A 91 8.64 7.46 -20.75
C ALA A 91 9.35 6.71 -19.59
N PRO A 92 9.79 7.42 -18.53
CA PRO A 92 10.42 6.79 -17.37
C PRO A 92 9.43 5.91 -16.61
N ALA A 93 9.81 4.66 -16.31
CA ALA A 93 8.96 3.68 -15.63
C ALA A 93 8.52 4.08 -14.19
N TRP A 94 9.12 5.11 -13.57
CA TRP A 94 8.76 5.51 -12.21
C TRP A 94 7.61 6.53 -12.14
N ASN A 95 7.23 7.16 -13.26
CA ASN A 95 6.15 8.16 -13.35
C ASN A 95 5.36 8.14 -14.67
N ALA A 96 5.60 7.16 -15.56
CA ALA A 96 4.91 7.07 -16.84
C ALA A 96 3.38 6.97 -16.67
N GLY A 97 2.63 7.69 -17.51
CA GLY A 97 1.16 7.62 -17.52
C GLY A 97 0.45 8.26 -16.33
N GLU A 98 1.19 8.81 -15.36
CA GLU A 98 0.64 9.76 -14.39
C GLU A 98 0.54 11.13 -15.10
N ALA A 99 -0.66 11.69 -15.19
CA ALA A 99 -0.85 13.01 -15.79
C ALA A 99 -0.11 14.05 -14.92
N MET A 100 1.08 14.48 -15.35
CA MET A 100 1.65 15.75 -14.90
C MET A 100 0.80 16.86 -15.54
N GLU A 101 -0.29 17.27 -14.90
CA GLU A 101 -1.05 18.43 -15.37
C GLU A 101 -0.25 19.74 -15.28
N SER A 102 0.88 19.80 -14.55
CA SER A 102 1.56 21.08 -14.30
C SER A 102 3.08 21.08 -14.33
N GLY A 103 3.76 19.99 -14.72
CA GLY A 103 5.24 19.99 -14.84
C GLY A 103 6.01 20.22 -13.53
N GLU A 104 5.32 20.32 -12.40
CA GLU A 104 5.91 20.38 -11.06
C GLU A 104 5.64 19.05 -10.36
N ALA A 105 6.63 18.58 -9.59
CA ALA A 105 6.46 17.44 -8.70
C ALA A 105 5.47 17.81 -7.58
N ARG A 106 4.17 17.72 -7.87
CA ARG A 106 3.13 17.92 -6.87
C ARG A 106 3.14 16.71 -5.96
N MET A 107 3.60 16.89 -4.73
CA MET A 107 3.26 15.99 -3.64
C MET A 107 1.73 15.82 -3.64
N PRO A 108 1.18 14.61 -3.71
CA PRO A 108 -0.26 14.42 -3.69
C PRO A 108 -0.74 14.75 -2.28
N THR A 109 -1.15 15.99 -2.08
CA THR A 109 -1.53 16.52 -0.77
C THR A 109 -3.00 16.27 -0.42
N GLU A 110 -3.79 15.72 -1.35
CA GLU A 110 -5.21 15.47 -1.12
C GLU A 110 -5.64 14.14 -1.71
N ALA A 111 -6.46 13.40 -0.95
CA ALA A 111 -7.24 12.30 -1.45
C ALA A 111 -8.22 12.85 -2.48
N THR A 112 -7.82 12.86 -3.74
CA THR A 112 -8.72 13.19 -4.83
C THR A 112 -9.83 12.15 -4.84
N SER A 113 -11.08 12.63 -4.91
CA SER A 113 -12.27 11.81 -5.07
C SER A 113 -12.07 10.78 -6.18
N GLU A 114 -12.60 9.58 -5.96
CA GLU A 114 -12.56 8.43 -6.86
C GLU A 114 -12.49 8.84 -8.35
N GLY A 115 -11.30 8.71 -8.93
CA GLY A 115 -11.03 9.26 -10.24
C GLY A 115 -9.55 9.19 -10.56
N GLU A 116 -9.27 8.86 -11.82
CA GLU A 116 -7.94 8.58 -12.36
C GLU A 116 -6.94 9.69 -12.02
N GLY A 117 -5.97 9.42 -11.15
CA GLY A 117 -4.88 10.36 -10.84
C GLY A 117 -4.40 10.39 -9.39
N GLY A 118 -5.18 9.89 -8.43
CA GLY A 118 -4.79 9.88 -7.01
C GLY A 118 -3.80 8.76 -6.64
N THR A 119 -2.81 9.07 -5.80
CA THR A 119 -2.02 8.04 -5.10
C THR A 119 -2.97 7.26 -4.20
N GLY A 120 -3.16 5.97 -4.46
CA GLY A 120 -4.10 5.09 -3.71
C GLY A 120 -3.66 4.77 -2.28
N THR A 121 -2.78 5.58 -1.69
CA THR A 121 -2.32 5.46 -0.32
C THR A 121 -3.36 6.06 0.61
N VAL A 122 -3.73 5.33 1.65
CA VAL A 122 -4.64 5.78 2.69
C VAL A 122 -3.94 5.78 4.04
N GLY A 123 -4.40 6.62 4.95
CA GLY A 123 -3.87 6.66 6.31
C GLY A 123 -4.83 7.33 7.27
N ALA A 124 -4.56 7.14 8.55
CA ALA A 124 -5.31 7.73 9.64
C ALA A 124 -4.37 8.10 10.78
N VAL A 125 -4.68 9.21 11.45
CA VAL A 125 -4.06 9.63 12.71
C VAL A 125 -5.16 9.88 13.73
N VAL A 126 -4.94 9.41 14.96
CA VAL A 126 -5.88 9.58 16.07
C VAL A 126 -5.11 10.12 17.25
N TRP A 127 -5.67 11.12 17.92
CA TRP A 127 -5.20 11.62 19.20
C TRP A 127 -6.28 11.40 20.25
N VAL A 128 -5.88 10.87 21.40
CA VAL A 128 -6.75 10.63 22.55
C VAL A 128 -6.13 11.29 23.77
N GLU A 129 -6.89 12.16 24.43
CA GLU A 129 -6.46 12.80 25.67
C GLU A 129 -6.06 11.74 26.71
N GLY A 130 -4.89 11.91 27.33
CA GLY A 130 -4.33 10.96 28.30
C GLY A 130 -3.78 9.65 27.70
N ALA A 131 -4.03 9.35 26.42
CA ALA A 131 -3.57 8.14 25.74
C ALA A 131 -2.69 8.41 24.49
N GLY A 132 -2.34 9.65 24.20
CA GLY A 132 -1.35 9.98 23.17
C GLY A 132 -1.87 9.87 21.74
N VAL A 133 -0.96 9.60 20.80
CA VAL A 133 -1.23 9.57 19.35
C VAL A 133 -1.02 8.17 18.80
N ALA A 134 -1.82 7.78 17.81
CA ALA A 134 -1.57 6.60 16.99
C ALA A 134 -1.69 6.98 15.51
N ALA A 135 -0.91 6.30 14.66
CA ALA A 135 -0.92 6.52 13.22
C ALA A 135 -0.89 5.18 12.48
N ALA A 136 -1.57 5.11 11.34
CA ALA A 136 -1.52 3.96 10.43
C ALA A 136 -1.59 4.40 8.97
N THR A 137 -0.90 3.66 8.10
CA THR A 137 -0.86 3.90 6.65
C THR A 137 -0.96 2.57 5.92
N SER A 138 -1.66 2.53 4.78
CA SER A 138 -1.70 1.36 3.88
C SER A 138 -1.73 1.80 2.42
N THR A 139 -1.08 1.03 1.56
CA THR A 139 -0.97 1.35 0.14
C THR A 139 -0.80 0.08 -0.71
N GLY A 140 -1.19 0.18 -1.98
CA GLY A 140 -0.79 -0.78 -3.02
C GLY A 140 0.47 -0.36 -3.79
N GLY A 141 1.07 0.76 -3.41
CA GLY A 141 2.22 1.36 -4.08
C GLY A 141 1.86 2.09 -5.37
N ARG A 142 2.85 2.26 -6.24
CA ARG A 142 2.69 2.94 -7.54
C ARG A 142 2.25 1.98 -8.62
N THR A 143 1.49 2.51 -9.59
CA THR A 143 1.15 1.78 -10.81
C THR A 143 2.44 1.42 -11.56
N GLY A 144 2.57 0.17 -11.98
CA GLY A 144 3.73 -0.27 -12.75
C GLY A 144 5.01 -0.44 -11.92
N LYS A 145 4.92 -0.44 -10.58
CA LYS A 145 6.07 -0.74 -9.72
C LYS A 145 6.69 -2.11 -10.08
N PRO A 146 8.01 -2.30 -9.94
CA PRO A 146 8.61 -3.62 -10.09
C PRO A 146 7.97 -4.62 -9.11
N PRO A 147 7.75 -5.87 -9.55
CA PRO A 147 7.29 -6.94 -8.66
C PRO A 147 8.41 -7.35 -7.68
N ARG A 148 8.01 -8.04 -6.61
CA ARG A 148 8.91 -8.64 -5.60
C ARG A 148 9.79 -9.77 -6.14
#